data_AF-A0A239CLE7-F1
#
_entry.id   AF-A0A239CLE7-F1
#
_cell.length_a   1.000
_cell.length_b   1.000
_cell.length_c   1.000
_cell.angle_alpha   90.00
_cell.angle_beta   90.00
_cell.angle_gamma   90.00
#
_symmetry.space_group_name_H-M   'P 1'
#
loop_
_entity.id
_entity.type
_entity.pdbx_description
1 polymer ?
#
loop_
_entity_poly.entity_id
_entity_poly.type
_entity_poly.pdbx_seq_one_letter_code
_entity_poly.pdbx_strand_id
1 'polypeptide(L)'
;MDEFWLHPRLGTATRGGRAPRHYLIALQHAVHVIDADPRWRQWWLRSGMRGCHLGIVTEGCDHLRPSADIRRVGDQLRANFTCALPSACSDQELMRRAMTEVRTMLEVIRAAMALPALPPDPEAAPPPSSADDVPVIEKALPSVPRELAEQGYLTLTQVQNFFG
;
A
#
# COMPACT_ATOMS: atom_id res chain seq x y z
N MET A 1 -15.26 -18.60 -0.18
CA MET A 1 -14.04 -17.83 -0.47
C MET A 1 -14.46 -16.39 -0.42
N ASP A 2 -14.05 -15.65 0.61
CA ASP A 2 -14.30 -14.22 0.67
C ASP A 2 -13.59 -13.57 -0.51
N GLU A 3 -14.35 -13.10 -1.49
CA GLU A 3 -13.84 -12.41 -2.67
C GLU A 3 -13.48 -10.98 -2.23
N PHE A 4 -12.31 -10.83 -1.60
CA PHE A 4 -11.71 -9.53 -1.30
C PHE A 4 -11.62 -8.74 -2.60
N TRP A 5 -12.04 -7.48 -2.61
CA TRP A 5 -11.90 -6.63 -3.78
C TRP A 5 -10.58 -5.86 -3.72
N LEU A 6 -10.02 -5.65 -2.53
CA LEU A 6 -8.76 -4.97 -2.31
C LEU A 6 -7.69 -5.99 -1.89
N HIS A 7 -6.71 -6.20 -2.78
CA HIS A 7 -5.63 -7.17 -2.58
C HIS A 7 -4.34 -6.43 -2.23
N PRO A 8 -3.91 -6.42 -0.95
CA PRO A 8 -2.65 -5.79 -0.56
C PRO A 8 -1.47 -6.60 -1.08
N ARG A 9 -0.48 -5.91 -1.65
CA ARG A 9 0.83 -6.47 -1.98
C ARG A 9 1.88 -5.62 -1.27
N LEU A 10 2.48 -6.17 -0.22
CA LEU A 10 3.38 -5.43 0.65
C LEU A 10 4.83 -5.74 0.28
N GLY A 11 5.61 -4.67 0.17
CA GLY A 11 7.01 -4.69 -0.20
C GLY A 11 7.85 -3.84 0.74
N THR A 12 9.09 -4.26 0.94
CA THR A 12 10.08 -3.50 1.70
C THR A 12 11.39 -3.44 0.93
N ALA A 13 11.96 -2.24 0.88
CA ALA A 13 13.19 -1.91 0.22
C ALA A 13 14.11 -1.20 1.23
N THR A 14 14.66 -1.93 2.19
CA THR A 14 15.54 -1.36 3.22
C THR A 14 17.01 -1.69 2.94
N ARG A 15 17.87 -0.67 2.89
CA ARG A 15 19.34 -0.86 2.80
C ARG A 15 19.96 -1.51 4.05
N GLY A 16 19.20 -1.62 5.16
CA GLY A 16 19.68 -2.05 6.48
C GLY A 16 19.12 -3.38 7.00
N GLY A 17 18.41 -4.16 6.18
CA GLY A 17 18.08 -5.56 6.49
C GLY A 17 17.04 -5.80 7.60
N ARG A 18 16.36 -4.78 8.12
CA ARG A 18 15.12 -4.97 8.88
C ARG A 18 13.97 -4.30 8.15
N ALA A 19 13.07 -5.12 7.61
CA ALA A 19 11.75 -4.68 7.22
C ALA A 19 11.03 -4.13 8.47
N PRO A 20 10.30 -3.01 8.38
CA PRO A 20 9.49 -2.50 9.48
C PRO A 20 8.24 -3.38 9.67
N ARG A 21 8.42 -4.63 10.13
CA ARG A 21 7.35 -5.64 10.17
C ARG A 21 6.07 -5.10 10.83
N HIS A 22 6.21 -4.30 11.88
CA HIS A 22 5.07 -3.69 12.59
C HIS A 22 4.30 -2.70 11.71
N TYR A 23 4.99 -1.90 10.89
CA TYR A 23 4.33 -0.97 9.98
C TYR A 23 3.68 -1.69 8.79
N LEU A 24 4.32 -2.73 8.26
CA LEU A 24 3.72 -3.55 7.20
C LEU A 24 2.45 -4.27 7.70
N ILE A 25 2.48 -4.80 8.93
CA ILE A 25 1.29 -5.37 9.59
C ILE A 25 0.20 -4.29 9.72
N ALA A 26 0.55 -3.07 10.15
CA ALA A 26 -0.41 -1.97 10.25
C ALA A 26 -1.03 -1.61 8.89
N LEU A 27 -0.24 -1.55 7.81
CA LEU A 27 -0.73 -1.32 6.44
C LEU A 27 -1.66 -2.44 5.98
N GLN A 28 -1.29 -3.69 6.24
CA GLN A 28 -2.15 -4.82 5.92
C GLN A 28 -3.48 -4.74 6.67
N HIS A 29 -3.44 -4.39 7.95
CA HIS A 29 -4.64 -4.25 8.76
C HIS A 29 -5.55 -3.14 8.24
N ALA A 30 -4.98 -1.98 7.92
CA ALA A 30 -5.74 -0.88 7.32
C ALA A 30 -6.45 -1.30 6.02
N VAL A 31 -5.77 -2.06 5.15
CA VAL A 31 -6.37 -2.61 3.94
C VAL A 31 -7.52 -3.56 4.25
N HIS A 32 -7.34 -4.50 5.19
CA HIS A 32 -8.40 -5.44 5.56
C HIS A 32 -9.62 -4.75 6.17
N VAL A 33 -9.40 -3.74 7.02
CA VAL A 33 -10.50 -2.95 7.62
C VAL A 33 -11.31 -2.23 6.54
N ILE A 34 -10.64 -1.68 5.52
CA ILE A 34 -11.30 -1.03 4.38
C ILE A 34 -12.02 -2.05 3.49
N ASP A 35 -11.39 -3.18 3.20
CA ASP A 35 -12.00 -4.22 2.35
C ASP A 35 -13.29 -4.77 2.98
N ALA A 36 -13.26 -5.01 4.29
CA ALA A 36 -14.38 -5.54 5.05
C ALA A 36 -15.58 -4.59 5.18
N ASP A 37 -15.40 -3.28 4.95
CA ASP A 37 -16.49 -2.30 5.05
C ASP A 37 -17.40 -2.34 3.80
N PRO A 38 -18.71 -2.67 3.94
CA PRO A 38 -19.63 -2.74 2.83
C PRO A 38 -19.77 -1.43 2.05
N ARG A 39 -19.60 -0.27 2.69
CA ARG A 39 -19.68 1.06 2.06
C ARG A 39 -18.52 1.25 1.08
N TRP A 40 -17.33 0.78 1.44
CA TRP A 40 -16.14 0.79 0.59
C TRP A 40 -16.26 -0.20 -0.56
N ARG A 41 -16.80 -1.39 -0.30
CA ARG A 41 -17.12 -2.35 -1.37
C ARG A 41 -18.13 -1.76 -2.38
N GLN A 42 -19.20 -1.15 -1.91
CA GLN A 42 -20.20 -0.49 -2.78
C GLN A 42 -19.61 0.67 -3.58
N TRP A 43 -18.74 1.47 -2.96
CA TRP A 43 -17.99 2.52 -3.66
C TRP A 43 -17.13 1.94 -4.78
N TRP A 44 -16.39 0.85 -4.49
CA TRP A 44 -15.53 0.20 -5.48
C TRP A 44 -16.31 -0.39 -6.65
N LEU A 45 -17.50 -0.96 -6.42
CA LEU A 45 -18.34 -1.50 -7.50
C LEU A 45 -18.68 -0.45 -8.57
N ARG A 46 -18.71 0.85 -8.22
CA ARG A 46 -18.94 1.95 -9.18
C ARG A 46 -17.78 2.14 -10.16
N SER A 47 -16.59 1.60 -9.86
CA SER A 47 -15.45 1.59 -10.78
C SER A 47 -15.64 0.68 -11.98
N GLY A 48 -16.57 -0.28 -11.89
CA GLY A 48 -16.76 -1.32 -12.91
C GLY A 48 -15.62 -2.35 -12.98
N MET A 49 -14.70 -2.35 -12.01
CA MET A 49 -13.61 -3.34 -11.91
C MET A 49 -13.89 -4.36 -10.81
N ARG A 50 -13.39 -5.58 -11.00
CA ARG A 50 -13.59 -6.68 -10.04
C ARG A 50 -12.73 -6.56 -8.79
N GLY A 51 -11.56 -5.92 -8.91
CA GLY A 51 -10.67 -5.76 -7.77
C GLY A 51 -9.50 -4.82 -8.04
N CYS A 52 -8.78 -4.49 -6.98
CA CYS A 52 -7.64 -3.60 -6.93
C CYS A 52 -6.46 -4.31 -6.26
N HIS A 53 -5.37 -4.50 -7.00
CA HIS A 53 -4.08 -4.86 -6.43
C HIS A 53 -3.38 -3.60 -5.94
N LEU A 54 -3.38 -3.40 -4.62
CA LEU A 54 -2.73 -2.27 -3.97
C LEU A 54 -1.31 -2.67 -3.56
N GLY A 55 -0.32 -2.32 -4.39
CA GLY A 55 1.09 -2.48 -4.09
C GLY A 55 1.61 -1.35 -3.20
N ILE A 56 2.21 -1.67 -2.07
CA ILE A 56 2.81 -0.69 -1.16
C ILE A 56 4.25 -1.09 -0.90
N VAL A 57 5.20 -0.28 -1.36
CA VAL A 57 6.63 -0.47 -1.10
C VAL A 57 7.07 0.53 -0.04
N THR A 58 7.57 0.03 1.08
CA THR A 58 8.18 0.85 2.14
C THR A 58 9.68 1.01 1.88
N GLU A 59 10.16 2.25 1.91
CA GLU A 59 11.58 2.59 1.71
C GLU A 59 12.09 3.51 2.82
N GLY A 60 13.36 3.34 3.20
CA GLY A 60 13.99 3.96 4.37
C GLY A 60 14.65 5.31 4.11
N CYS A 61 14.24 6.03 3.06
CA CYS A 61 14.86 7.28 2.67
C CYS A 61 13.85 8.45 2.72
N ASP A 62 14.22 9.52 3.43
CA ASP A 62 13.39 10.67 3.80
C ASP A 62 12.97 11.60 2.63
N HIS A 63 13.22 11.23 1.37
CA HIS A 63 13.15 12.17 0.24
C HIS A 63 12.28 11.73 -0.93
N LEU A 64 11.39 10.76 -0.74
CA LEU A 64 10.54 10.31 -1.83
C LEU A 64 9.55 11.39 -2.26
N ARG A 65 9.60 11.75 -3.55
CA ARG A 65 8.37 12.14 -4.25
C ARG A 65 7.49 10.90 -4.30
N PRO A 66 6.23 10.94 -3.83
CA PRO A 66 5.33 9.80 -3.93
C PRO A 66 5.21 9.40 -5.40
N SER A 67 5.65 8.18 -5.71
CA SER A 67 5.45 7.60 -7.03
C SER A 67 4.23 6.69 -6.97
N ALA A 68 3.27 6.95 -7.85
CA ALA A 68 2.07 6.15 -8.03
C ALA A 68 2.06 5.62 -9.46
N ASP A 69 2.04 4.30 -9.61
CA ASP A 69 1.80 3.62 -10.88
C ASP A 69 0.39 3.04 -10.83
N ILE A 70 -0.54 3.61 -11.60
CA ILE A 70 -1.94 3.15 -11.64
C ILE A 70 -2.25 2.71 -13.06
N ARG A 71 -2.61 1.44 -13.20
CA ARG A 71 -2.90 0.84 -14.51
C ARG A 71 -4.00 -0.19 -14.42
N ARG A 72 -4.78 -0.28 -15.48
CA ARG A 72 -5.76 -1.35 -15.66
C ARG A 72 -5.07 -2.59 -16.21
N VAL A 73 -5.36 -3.75 -15.63
CA VAL A 73 -4.90 -5.06 -16.08
C VAL A 73 -6.11 -5.98 -16.17
N GLY A 74 -6.67 -6.12 -17.37
CA GLY A 74 -7.94 -6.83 -17.57
C GLY A 74 -9.11 -6.12 -16.88
N ASP A 75 -9.78 -6.84 -15.98
CA ASP A 75 -10.89 -6.36 -15.13
C ASP A 75 -10.44 -5.93 -13.73
N GLN A 76 -9.13 -5.81 -13.50
CA GLN A 76 -8.55 -5.39 -12.23
C GLN A 76 -7.73 -4.10 -12.36
N LEU A 77 -7.66 -3.32 -11.29
CA LEU A 77 -6.67 -2.25 -11.13
C LEU A 77 -5.39 -2.81 -10.54
N ARG A 78 -4.26 -2.30 -11.01
CA ARG A 78 -2.98 -2.43 -10.32
C ARG A 78 -2.51 -1.03 -9.98
N ALA A 79 -2.38 -0.74 -8.70
CA ALA A 79 -1.96 0.55 -8.18
C ALA A 79 -0.78 0.33 -7.22
N ASN A 80 0.41 0.78 -7.61
CA ASN A 80 1.62 0.61 -6.82
C ASN A 80 2.08 1.97 -6.28
N PHE A 81 2.37 2.02 -4.99
CA PHE A 81 2.77 3.21 -4.26
C PHE A 81 4.06 2.98 -3.49
N THR A 82 4.83 4.04 -3.34
CA THR A 82 5.96 4.11 -2.42
C THR A 82 5.58 4.91 -1.17
N CYS A 83 5.84 4.35 0.01
CA CYS A 83 5.67 5.03 1.30
C CYS A 83 7.00 5.19 2.01
N ALA A 84 7.14 6.34 2.68
CA ALA A 84 8.22 6.53 3.63
C ALA A 84 8.06 5.59 4.83
N LEU A 85 9.19 5.11 5.32
CA LEU A 85 9.27 4.43 6.61
C LEU A 85 8.97 5.42 7.75
N PRO A 86 7.95 5.18 8.59
CA PRO A 86 7.72 6.04 9.74
C PRO A 86 8.88 5.91 10.74
N SER A 87 9.26 7.04 11.35
CA SER A 87 10.13 7.06 12.53
C SER A 87 9.51 6.22 13.66
N ALA A 88 10.35 5.66 14.54
CA ALA A 88 9.89 4.83 15.66
C ALA A 88 8.73 5.50 16.43
N CYS A 89 7.57 4.84 16.46
CA CYS A 89 6.36 5.29 17.14
C CYS A 89 5.59 4.11 17.74
N SER A 90 4.58 4.38 18.57
CA SER A 90 3.76 3.34 19.20
C SER A 90 2.90 2.59 18.16
N ASP A 91 2.49 1.36 18.47
CA ASP A 91 1.68 0.55 17.56
C ASP A 91 0.34 1.23 17.21
N GLN A 92 -0.27 1.95 18.16
CA GLN A 92 -1.49 2.73 17.90
C GLN A 92 -1.26 3.86 16.90
N GLU A 93 -0.12 4.54 17.00
CA GLU A 93 0.27 5.60 16.06
C GLU A 93 0.61 5.03 14.68
N LEU A 94 1.27 3.87 14.63
CA LEU A 94 1.50 3.13 13.39
C LEU A 94 0.18 2.75 12.70
N MET A 95 -0.82 2.28 13.46
CA MET A 95 -2.13 1.92 12.92
C MET A 95 -2.86 3.13 12.33
N ARG A 96 -2.88 4.24 13.06
CA ARG A 96 -3.50 5.49 12.60
C ARG A 96 -2.82 6.02 11.33
N ARG A 97 -1.49 5.94 11.26
CA ARG A 97 -0.71 6.32 10.07
C ARG A 97 -1.02 5.41 8.90
N ALA A 98 -0.99 4.09 9.10
CA ALA A 98 -1.31 3.12 8.06
C ALA A 98 -2.70 3.34 7.47
N MET A 99 -3.71 3.61 8.32
CA MET A 99 -5.06 3.93 7.85
C MET A 99 -5.08 5.21 7.01
N THR A 100 -4.37 6.25 7.45
CA THR A 100 -4.25 7.52 6.73
C THR A 100 -3.60 7.29 5.35
N GLU A 101 -2.50 6.54 5.30
CA GLU A 101 -1.75 6.24 4.07
C GLU A 101 -2.59 5.45 3.06
N VAL A 102 -3.25 4.36 3.49
CA VAL A 102 -4.12 3.58 2.59
C VAL A 102 -5.29 4.43 2.09
N ARG A 103 -5.88 5.27 2.94
CA ARG A 103 -6.94 6.21 2.51
C ARG A 103 -6.40 7.22 1.49
N THR A 104 -5.21 7.76 1.69
CA THR A 104 -4.56 8.66 0.72
C THR A 104 -4.31 7.97 -0.62
N MET A 105 -3.84 6.72 -0.61
CA MET A 105 -3.68 5.94 -1.85
C MET A 105 -5.00 5.73 -2.59
N LEU A 106 -6.07 5.41 -1.86
CA LEU A 106 -7.42 5.26 -2.42
C LEU A 106 -7.96 6.59 -2.94
N GLU A 107 -7.58 7.72 -2.35
CA GLU A 107 -7.91 9.05 -2.86
C GLU A 107 -7.18 9.35 -4.18
N VAL A 108 -5.92 8.93 -4.32
CA VAL A 108 -5.19 9.02 -5.59
C VAL A 108 -5.86 8.13 -6.65
N ILE A 109 -6.23 6.90 -6.31
CA ILE A 109 -6.98 6.01 -7.20
C ILE A 109 -8.32 6.65 -7.60
N ARG A 110 -9.05 7.21 -6.64
CA ARG A 110 -10.31 7.90 -6.87
C ARG A 110 -10.14 9.00 -7.92
N ALA A 111 -9.14 9.85 -7.75
CA ALA A 111 -8.85 10.93 -8.70
C ALA A 111 -8.46 10.39 -10.08
N ALA A 112 -7.58 9.39 -10.15
CA ALA A 112 -7.13 8.77 -11.39
C ALA A 112 -8.26 8.09 -12.17
N MET A 113 -9.25 7.54 -11.46
CA MET A 113 -10.38 6.83 -12.02
C MET A 113 -11.66 7.66 -12.17
N ALA A 114 -11.63 8.94 -11.77
CA ALA A 114 -12.80 9.81 -11.68
C ALA A 114 -13.97 9.20 -10.86
N LEU A 115 -13.65 8.51 -9.77
CA LEU A 115 -14.64 7.92 -8.86
C LEU A 115 -15.28 8.99 -7.96
N PRO A 116 -16.49 8.72 -7.42
CA PRO A 116 -17.11 9.59 -6.43
C PRO A 116 -16.26 9.70 -5.16
N ALA A 117 -16.57 10.68 -4.31
CA ALA A 117 -15.89 10.89 -3.03
C ALA A 117 -15.80 9.60 -2.20
N LEU A 118 -14.68 9.44 -1.49
CA LEU A 118 -14.44 8.28 -0.63
C LEU A 118 -15.52 8.18 0.46
N PRO A 119 -15.90 6.95 0.85
CA PRO A 119 -16.75 6.74 2.01
C PRO A 119 -16.11 7.30 3.31
N PRO A 120 -16.92 7.47 4.37
CA PRO A 120 -16.39 7.74 5.71
C PRO A 120 -15.45 6.61 6.17
N ASP A 121 -14.59 6.92 7.13
CA ASP A 121 -13.69 5.92 7.71
C ASP A 121 -14.49 4.72 8.25
N PRO A 122 -14.00 3.49 8.06
CA PRO A 122 -14.55 2.31 8.72
C PRO A 122 -14.48 2.49 10.24
N GLU A 123 -15.45 1.91 10.96
CA GLU A 123 -15.31 1.81 12.41
C GLU A 123 -14.05 1.01 12.76
N ALA A 124 -13.34 1.45 13.79
CA ALA A 124 -12.09 0.81 14.19
C ALA A 124 -12.36 -0.64 14.62
N ALA A 125 -12.02 -1.59 13.76
CA ALA A 125 -12.04 -3.00 14.15
C ALA A 125 -10.84 -3.29 15.07
N PRO A 126 -11.03 -4.15 16.10
CA PRO A 126 -9.91 -4.62 16.90
C PRO A 126 -8.90 -5.35 16.00
N PRO A 127 -7.58 -5.21 16.25
CA PRO A 127 -6.57 -5.87 15.45
C PRO A 127 -6.77 -7.40 15.47
N PRO A 128 -6.59 -8.10 14.35
CA PRO A 128 -6.74 -9.54 14.27
C PRO A 128 -5.75 -10.20 15.22
N SER A 129 -6.24 -11.17 15.99
CA SER A 129 -5.44 -11.89 17.00
C SER A 129 -4.42 -12.87 16.40
N SER A 130 -4.26 -12.92 15.08
CA SER A 130 -3.36 -13.81 14.35
C SER A 130 -2.38 -12.98 13.50
N ALA A 131 -1.25 -12.59 14.10
CA ALA A 131 -0.21 -11.78 13.49
C ALA A 131 0.84 -12.59 12.68
N ASP A 132 0.57 -13.88 12.40
CA ASP A 132 1.67 -14.80 12.12
C ASP A 132 1.96 -15.17 10.66
N ASP A 133 1.18 -14.76 9.67
CA ASP A 133 1.59 -14.96 8.27
C ASP A 133 1.16 -13.80 7.37
N VAL A 134 1.92 -12.71 7.43
CA VAL A 134 1.83 -11.64 6.43
C VAL A 134 2.79 -11.99 5.29
N PRO A 135 2.31 -12.37 4.10
CA PRO A 135 3.17 -12.57 2.95
C PRO A 135 3.75 -11.22 2.51
N VAL A 136 4.97 -10.92 2.95
CA VAL A 136 5.74 -9.74 2.56
C VAL A 136 6.72 -10.13 1.45
N ILE A 137 6.72 -9.39 0.36
CA ILE A 137 7.74 -9.53 -0.68
C ILE A 137 8.95 -8.72 -0.24
N GLU A 138 9.97 -9.41 0.23
CA GLU A 138 11.29 -8.83 0.45
C GLU A 138 12.11 -8.95 -0.82
N LYS A 139 12.43 -7.81 -1.45
CA LYS A 139 13.36 -7.76 -2.58
C LYS A 139 14.40 -6.69 -2.31
N ALA A 140 15.68 -7.07 -2.42
CA ALA A 140 16.75 -6.10 -2.52
C ALA A 140 16.52 -5.27 -3.78
N LEU A 141 16.62 -3.94 -3.65
CA LEU A 141 16.53 -3.07 -4.82
C LEU A 141 17.67 -3.37 -5.79
N PRO A 142 17.40 -3.48 -7.11
CA PRO A 142 18.47 -3.61 -8.09
C PRO A 142 19.40 -2.41 -7.98
N SER A 143 20.71 -2.66 -8.17
CA SER A 143 21.77 -1.68 -8.00
C SER A 143 21.47 -0.42 -8.81
N VAL A 144 21.18 0.66 -8.09
CA VAL A 144 20.90 1.97 -8.67
C VAL A 144 22.22 2.56 -9.19
N PRO A 145 22.28 3.14 -10.40
CA PRO A 145 23.47 3.87 -10.87
C PRO A 145 23.91 4.90 -9.82
N ARG A 146 25.22 5.07 -9.63
CA ARG A 146 25.80 5.82 -8.50
C ARG A 146 25.22 7.24 -8.34
N GLU A 147 24.85 7.86 -9.46
CA GLU A 147 24.21 9.18 -9.56
C GLU A 147 22.77 9.22 -8.99
N LEU A 148 22.02 8.12 -9.11
CA LEU A 148 20.69 7.94 -8.52
C LEU A 148 20.78 7.30 -7.10
N ALA A 149 21.94 6.74 -6.73
CA ALA A 149 22.16 6.08 -5.44
C ALA A 149 22.37 7.07 -4.27
N GLU A 150 22.91 8.27 -4.56
CA GLU A 150 22.95 9.42 -3.64
C GLU A 150 21.56 10.02 -3.40
N GLN A 151 20.64 9.69 -4.28
CA GLN A 151 19.31 10.24 -4.38
C GLN A 151 18.27 9.32 -3.71
N GLY A 152 18.58 8.04 -3.49
CA GLY A 152 17.76 7.13 -2.68
C GLY A 152 16.36 6.89 -3.26
N TYR A 153 16.26 6.82 -4.59
CA TYR A 153 14.98 6.75 -5.28
C TYR A 153 14.70 5.36 -5.87
N LEU A 154 13.49 4.87 -5.61
CA LEU A 154 12.81 3.93 -6.48
C LEU A 154 12.26 4.64 -7.72
N THR A 155 12.77 4.27 -8.89
CA THR A 155 12.20 4.70 -10.19
C THR A 155 10.82 4.05 -10.41
N LEU A 156 9.95 4.70 -11.18
CA LEU A 156 8.64 4.15 -11.58
C LEU A 156 8.76 2.71 -12.11
N THR A 157 9.78 2.44 -12.91
CA THR A 157 10.08 1.12 -13.46
C THR A 157 10.45 0.09 -12.39
N GLN A 158 11.19 0.49 -11.35
CA GLN A 158 11.50 -0.40 -10.23
C GLN A 158 10.25 -0.70 -9.39
N VAL A 159 9.37 0.27 -9.17
CA VAL A 159 8.07 0.06 -8.48
C VAL A 159 7.18 -0.90 -9.28
N GLN A 160 7.09 -0.70 -10.59
CA GLN A 160 6.36 -1.60 -11.49
C GLN A 160 6.88 -3.04 -11.42
N ASN A 161 8.20 -3.22 -11.48
CA ASN A 161 8.83 -4.55 -11.47
C ASN A 161 8.92 -5.18 -10.08
N PHE A 162 8.73 -4.40 -9.00
CA PHE A 162 8.84 -4.90 -7.63
C PHE A 162 7.85 -6.06 -7.39
N PHE A 163 6.63 -5.93 -7.91
CA PHE A 163 5.57 -6.91 -7.68
C PHE A 163 5.26 -7.85 -8.86
N GLY A 164 6.07 -7.88 -9.92
CA GLY A 164 5.81 -8.69 -11.12
C GLY A 164 4.53 -8.25 -11.82
#